data_AF-A0A565CJ72-F1
#
_entry.id   AF-A0A565CJ72-F1
#
_cell.length_a   1.000
_cell.length_b   1.000
_cell.length_c   1.000
_cell.angle_alpha   90.00
_cell.angle_beta   90.00
_cell.angle_gamma   90.00
#
_symmetry.space_group_name_H-M   'P 1'
#
loop_
_entity.id
_entity.type
_entity.pdbx_description
1 polymer ?
#
loop_
_entity_poly.entity_id
_entity_poly.type
_entity_poly.pdbx_seq_one_letter_code
_entity_poly.pdbx_strand_id
1 'polypeptide(L)'
;MNHSVGDGSSFWHFFNSLSEIFNSQGETIDNNNNNNYLLCLKNPPIFRQVFSPLYSLPFSEPDEFISGTKSPVLKERMFHFSSETMRSLKSKANQDCGTTKIFLFSR
;
A
#
# COMPACT_ATOMS: atom_id res chain seq x y z
N MET A 1 -6.55 9.19 3.60
CA MET A 1 -5.25 8.81 4.19
C MET A 1 -4.27 9.94 3.90
N ASN A 2 -3.54 10.44 4.90
CA ASN A 2 -2.45 11.38 4.66
C ASN A 2 -1.22 10.58 4.22
N HIS A 3 -0.70 10.81 3.02
CA HIS A 3 0.47 10.08 2.49
C HIS A 3 1.74 10.27 3.33
N SER A 4 1.80 11.34 4.14
CA SER A 4 2.89 11.57 5.10
C SER A 4 2.86 10.61 6.29
N VAL A 5 1.70 9.97 6.54
CA VAL A 5 1.47 9.06 7.67
C VAL A 5 1.67 7.59 7.25
N GLY A 6 1.52 7.26 5.96
CA GLY A 6 1.68 5.89 5.49
C GLY A 6 1.68 5.75 3.98
N ASP A 7 2.22 4.62 3.52
CA ASP A 7 2.27 4.21 2.12
C ASP A 7 1.06 3.34 1.71
N GLY A 8 1.03 2.91 0.45
CA GLY A 8 -0.04 2.03 -0.06
C GLY A 8 -0.11 0.68 0.65
N SER A 9 1.03 0.16 1.12
CA SER A 9 1.10 -1.07 1.90
C SER A 9 0.43 -0.90 3.27
N SER A 10 0.78 0.15 3.99
CA SER A 10 0.23 0.51 5.31
C SER A 10 -1.27 0.76 5.23
N PHE A 11 -1.73 1.41 4.15
CA PHE A 11 -3.15 1.55 3.85
C PHE A 11 -3.84 0.19 3.72
N TRP A 12 -3.29 -0.73 2.93
CA TRP A 12 -3.90 -2.05 2.75
C TRP A 12 -3.88 -2.88 4.04
N HIS A 13 -2.81 -2.80 4.82
CA HIS A 13 -2.75 -3.40 6.15
C HIS A 13 -3.85 -2.87 7.07
N PHE A 14 -4.04 -1.55 7.14
CA PHE A 14 -5.12 -0.95 7.91
C PHE A 14 -6.51 -1.47 7.48
N PHE A 15 -6.79 -1.53 6.18
CA PHE A 15 -8.07 -2.04 5.68
C PHE A 15 -8.30 -3.52 6.02
N ASN A 16 -7.28 -4.36 5.87
CA ASN A 16 -7.37 -5.78 6.24
C ASN A 16 -7.61 -5.96 7.73
N SER A 17 -6.84 -5.24 8.55
CA SER A 17 -7.01 -5.17 10.00
C SER A 17 -8.41 -4.75 10.40
N LEU A 18 -8.93 -3.66 9.81
CA LEU A 18 -10.27 -3.18 10.07
C LEU A 18 -11.33 -4.23 9.71
N SER A 19 -11.19 -4.91 8.58
CA SER A 19 -12.08 -6.00 8.16
C SER A 19 -12.08 -7.16 9.17
N GLU A 20 -10.92 -7.57 9.68
CA GLU A 20 -10.81 -8.62 10.72
C GLU A 20 -11.59 -8.25 11.98
N ILE A 21 -11.50 -7.00 12.43
CA ILE A 21 -12.24 -6.50 13.60
C ILE A 21 -13.75 -6.70 13.39
N PHE A 22 -14.29 -6.23 12.26
CA PHE A 22 -15.71 -6.34 11.97
C PHE A 22 -16.20 -7.78 11.81
N ASN A 23 -15.39 -8.67 11.22
CA ASN A 23 -15.74 -10.09 11.09
C ASN A 23 -15.70 -10.83 12.43
N SER A 24 -14.77 -10.48 13.33
CA SER A 24 -14.62 -11.13 14.64
C SER A 24 -15.74 -10.83 15.65
N GLN A 25 -16.51 -9.78 15.40
CA GLN A 25 -17.66 -9.38 16.24
C GLN A 25 -18.81 -10.40 16.18
N GLY A 26 -18.88 -11.22 15.12
CA GLY A 26 -19.90 -12.27 14.96
C GLY A 26 -19.61 -13.55 15.75
N GLU A 27 -18.35 -13.84 16.09
CA GLU A 27 -17.94 -15.05 16.83
C GLU A 27 -17.91 -14.84 18.36
N THR A 28 -18.09 -13.61 18.83
CA THR A 28 -17.98 -13.23 20.25
C THR A 28 -19.30 -13.27 21.02
N ILE A 29 -20.43 -13.46 20.34
CA ILE A 29 -21.76 -13.49 20.99
C ILE A 29 -22.05 -14.84 21.66
N ASP A 30 -21.43 -15.94 21.20
CA ASP A 30 -21.74 -17.29 21.71
C ASP A 30 -20.83 -17.80 22.84
N ASN A 31 -19.76 -17.08 23.19
CA ASN A 31 -18.82 -17.50 24.22
C ASN A 31 -18.81 -16.52 25.40
N ASN A 32 -19.85 -16.65 26.24
CA ASN A 32 -19.83 -16.22 27.64
C ASN A 32 -18.52 -16.67 28.28
N ASN A 33 -17.56 -15.76 28.50
CA ASN A 33 -16.65 -15.74 29.64
C ASN A 33 -15.71 -14.52 29.56
N ASN A 34 -16.06 -13.51 30.36
CA ASN A 34 -15.24 -12.42 30.90
C ASN A 34 -13.72 -12.58 30.74
N ASN A 35 -13.11 -12.04 29.69
CA ASN A 35 -11.70 -11.60 29.68
C ASN A 35 -11.50 -10.59 28.55
N ASN A 36 -10.85 -9.46 28.85
CA ASN A 36 -10.38 -8.45 27.90
C ASN A 36 -9.61 -9.12 26.73
N TYR A 37 -10.31 -9.47 25.65
CA TYR A 37 -9.63 -9.82 24.41
C TYR A 37 -9.23 -8.48 23.78
N LEU A 38 -8.00 -8.05 24.09
CA LEU A 38 -7.27 -7.19 23.16
C LEU A 38 -7.48 -7.79 21.78
N LEU A 39 -8.10 -7.03 20.87
CA LEU A 39 -8.25 -7.36 19.45
C LEU A 39 -6.90 -7.86 18.95
N CYS A 40 -6.72 -9.18 18.94
CA CYS A 40 -5.44 -9.79 18.62
C CYS A 40 -5.40 -9.86 17.10
N LEU A 41 -5.00 -8.74 16.49
CA LEU A 41 -4.80 -8.67 15.04
C LEU A 41 -3.82 -9.76 14.64
N LYS A 42 -4.14 -10.52 13.60
CA LYS A 42 -3.25 -11.59 13.11
C LYS A 42 -1.90 -11.03 12.67
N ASN A 43 -1.90 -9.79 12.18
CA ASN A 43 -0.72 -9.07 11.70
C ASN A 43 -0.70 -7.64 12.28
N PRO A 44 -0.21 -7.44 13.52
CA PRO A 44 -0.16 -6.11 14.11
C PRO A 44 0.87 -5.22 13.38
N PRO A 45 0.63 -3.90 13.27
CA PRO A 45 1.59 -2.99 12.65
C PRO A 45 2.90 -2.96 13.45
N ILE A 46 4.02 -3.11 12.75
CA ILE A 46 5.36 -3.01 13.34
C ILE A 46 5.80 -1.56 13.27
N PHE A 47 5.87 -0.88 14.42
CA PHE A 47 6.44 0.45 14.52
C PHE A 47 7.96 0.33 14.68
N ARG A 48 8.70 0.58 13.59
CA ARG A 48 10.16 0.73 13.64
C ARG A 48 10.48 2.19 13.34
N GLN A 49 11.13 2.87 14.28
CA GLN A 49 11.67 4.20 14.03
C GLN A 49 12.88 4.05 13.10
N VAL A 50 12.68 4.33 11.82
CA VAL A 50 13.76 4.33 10.83
C VAL A 50 14.21 5.78 10.66
N PHE A 51 15.43 6.08 11.11
CA PHE A 51 16.08 7.34 10.80
C PHE A 51 16.68 7.24 9.40
N SER A 52 15.97 7.76 8.42
CA SER A 52 16.49 7.90 7.06
C SER A 52 17.43 9.12 6.99
N PRO A 53 18.54 9.05 6.25
CA PRO A 53 19.29 10.25 5.92
C PRO A 53 18.38 11.21 5.13
N LEU A 54 18.32 12.47 5.56
CA LEU A 54 17.65 13.53 4.81
C LEU A 54 18.45 13.79 3.54
N TYR A 55 17.96 13.29 2.40
CA TYR A 55 18.48 13.69 1.10
C TYR A 55 17.86 15.05 0.75
N SER A 56 18.67 16.11 0.78
CA SER A 56 18.24 17.43 0.31
C SER A 56 18.12 17.40 -1.20
N LEU A 57 16.90 17.51 -1.72
CA LEU A 57 16.67 17.81 -3.13
C LEU A 57 17.07 19.28 -3.39
N PRO A 58 17.46 19.63 -4.63
CA PRO A 58 17.86 21.00 -5.00
C PRO A 58 16.74 22.05 -4.88
N PHE A 59 15.56 21.67 -4.40
CA PHE A 59 14.44 22.52 -4.02
C PHE A 59 14.22 22.30 -2.52
N SER A 60 14.73 23.21 -1.70
CA SER A 60 14.76 23.07 -0.24
C SER A 60 13.89 24.08 0.49
N GLU A 61 13.25 25.02 -0.22
CA GLU A 61 12.36 25.99 0.40
C GLU A 61 10.98 25.37 0.64
N PRO A 62 10.51 25.24 1.91
CA PRO A 62 9.24 24.59 2.23
C PRO A 62 8.02 25.22 1.52
N ASP A 63 8.09 26.51 1.24
CA ASP A 63 7.01 27.29 0.63
C ASP A 63 6.78 26.94 -0.85
N GLU A 64 7.78 26.40 -1.55
CA GLU A 64 7.62 25.91 -2.93
C GLU A 64 6.74 24.65 -3.00
N PHE A 65 6.71 23.84 -1.94
CA PHE A 65 5.93 22.59 -1.87
C PHE A 65 4.49 22.78 -1.37
N ILE A 66 4.24 23.87 -0.65
CA ILE A 66 2.91 24.21 -0.09
C ILE A 66 2.09 25.02 -1.11
N SER A 67 2.75 25.54 -2.14
CA SER A 67 2.14 26.19 -3.31
C SER A 67 1.02 25.33 -3.89
N GLY A 68 -0.22 25.78 -3.69
CA GLY A 68 -1.43 25.19 -4.24
C GLY A 68 -1.51 25.40 -5.74
N THR A 69 -0.63 24.75 -6.51
CA THR A 69 -0.78 24.67 -7.95
C THR A 69 -2.11 23.99 -8.23
N LYS A 70 -3.06 24.71 -8.84
CA LYS A 70 -4.32 24.13 -9.31
C LYS A 70 -3.96 23.09 -10.36
N SER A 71 -3.98 21.83 -9.96
CA SER A 71 -3.76 20.72 -10.88
C SER A 71 -4.78 20.84 -12.02
N PRO A 72 -4.36 20.74 -13.29
CA PRO A 72 -5.30 20.78 -14.41
C PRO A 72 -6.33 19.67 -14.25
N VAL A 73 -7.50 19.83 -14.87
CA VAL A 73 -8.51 18.76 -14.89
C VAL A 73 -7.98 17.61 -15.72
N LEU A 74 -7.40 16.60 -15.06
CA LEU A 74 -6.92 15.38 -15.68
C LEU A 74 -8.09 14.40 -15.89
N LYS A 75 -8.00 13.59 -16.95
CA LYS A 75 -8.91 12.47 -17.16
C LYS A 75 -8.24 11.19 -16.66
N GLU A 76 -8.85 10.56 -15.68
CA GLU A 76 -8.43 9.25 -15.20
C GLU A 76 -9.01 8.13 -16.08
N ARG A 77 -8.22 7.09 -16.34
CA ARG A 77 -8.68 5.86 -17.01
C ARG A 77 -8.03 4.64 -16.37
N MET A 78 -8.80 3.57 -16.29
CA MET A 78 -8.30 2.26 -15.88
C MET A 78 -8.04 1.41 -17.13
N PHE A 79 -6.82 0.88 -17.25
CA PHE A 79 -6.46 -0.07 -18.29
C PHE A 79 -6.38 -1.46 -17.67
N HIS A 80 -7.19 -2.39 -18.18
CA HIS A 80 -7.15 -3.77 -17.74
C HIS A 80 -6.08 -4.54 -18.51
N PHE A 81 -5.18 -5.18 -17.78
CA PHE A 81 -4.21 -6.11 -18.34
C PHE A 81 -4.54 -7.52 -17.86
N SER A 82 -4.86 -8.40 -18.81
CA SER A 82 -5.09 -9.81 -18.48
C SER A 82 -3.80 -10.50 -18.05
N SER A 83 -3.93 -11.61 -17.33
CA SER A 83 -2.79 -12.44 -16.93
C SER A 83 -1.98 -12.95 -18.13
N GLU A 84 -2.62 -13.18 -19.28
CA GLU A 84 -1.94 -13.54 -20.53
C GLU A 84 -1.10 -12.38 -21.06
N THR A 85 -1.69 -11.17 -21.13
CA THR A 85 -1.00 -9.97 -21.58
C THR A 85 0.21 -9.65 -20.70
N MET A 86 0.06 -9.78 -19.37
CA MET A 86 1.16 -9.61 -18.42
C MET A 86 2.29 -10.62 -18.63
N ARG A 87 1.96 -11.89 -18.89
CA ARG A 87 2.97 -12.92 -19.21
C ARG A 87 3.71 -12.60 -20.51
N SER A 88 2.99 -12.18 -21.54
CA SER A 88 3.57 -11.79 -22.82
C SER A 88 4.53 -10.60 -22.66
N LEU A 89 4.10 -9.55 -21.96
CA LEU A 89 4.92 -8.36 -21.66
C LEU A 89 6.17 -8.72 -20.86
N LYS A 90 6.03 -9.57 -19.83
CA LYS A 90 7.16 -10.05 -19.03
C LYS A 90 8.15 -10.86 -19.87
N SER A 91 7.65 -11.76 -20.72
CA SER A 91 8.47 -12.57 -21.62
C SER A 91 9.29 -11.69 -22.57
N LYS A 92 8.63 -10.70 -23.18
CA LYS A 92 9.28 -9.76 -24.10
C LYS A 92 10.37 -8.93 -23.40
N ALA A 93 10.07 -8.35 -22.24
CA ALA A 93 11.06 -7.57 -21.49
C ALA A 93 12.27 -8.43 -21.07
N ASN A 94 12.02 -9.66 -20.64
CA ASN A 94 13.06 -10.63 -20.31
C ASN A 94 13.97 -10.95 -21.51
N GLN A 95 13.36 -11.20 -22.68
CA GLN A 95 14.10 -11.44 -23.92
C GLN A 95 14.99 -10.25 -24.30
N ASP A 96 14.43 -9.04 -24.27
CA ASP A 96 15.13 -7.83 -24.70
C ASP A 96 16.26 -7.42 -23.74
N CYS A 97 16.13 -7.73 -22.44
CA CYS A 97 17.16 -7.49 -21.43
C CYS A 97 18.09 -8.69 -21.19
N GLY A 98 17.94 -9.79 -21.93
CA GLY A 98 18.77 -11.00 -21.76
C GLY A 98 18.69 -11.62 -20.36
N THR A 99 17.56 -11.49 -19.66
CA THR A 99 17.37 -11.96 -18.29
C THR A 99 16.04 -12.67 -18.13
N THR A 100 15.89 -13.50 -17.10
CA THR A 100 14.61 -14.12 -16.74
C THR A 100 14.00 -13.53 -15.47
N LYS A 101 14.66 -12.52 -14.90
CA LYS A 101 14.40 -12.00 -13.55
C LYS A 101 13.60 -10.70 -13.52
N ILE A 102 13.13 -10.18 -14.65
CA ILE A 102 12.27 -8.99 -14.59
C ILE A 102 10.94 -9.41 -13.94
N PHE A 103 10.65 -8.82 -12.79
CA PHE A 103 9.40 -9.05 -12.08
C PHE A 103 8.37 -8.00 -12.54
N LEU A 104 7.41 -8.42 -13.37
CA LEU A 104 6.15 -7.69 -13.51
C LEU A 104 5.21 -8.17 -12.42
N PHE A 105 4.76 -7.26 -11.57
CA PHE A 105 3.76 -7.55 -10.55
C PHE A 105 2.37 -7.50 -11.20
N SER A 106 1.75 -8.66 -11.36
CA SER A 106 0.28 -8.76 -11.46
C SER A 106 -0.23 -9.01 -10.05
N ARG A 107 -0.92 -8.04 -9.45
CA ARG A 107 -1.62 -8.23 -8.18
C ARG A 107 -3.00 -8.80 -8.44
#